data_AF-A0A926ZM22-F1
#
_entry.id   AF-A0A926ZM22-F1
#
_cell.length_a   1.000
_cell.length_b   1.000
_cell.length_c   1.000
_cell.angle_alpha   90.00
_cell.angle_beta   90.00
_cell.angle_gamma   90.00
#
_symmetry.space_group_name_H-M   'P 1'
#
loop_
_entity.id
_entity.type
_entity.pdbx_description
1 polymer ?
#
loop_
_entity_poly.entity_id
_entity_poly.type
_entity_poly.pdbx_seq_one_letter_code
_entity_poly.pdbx_strand_id
1 'polypeptide(L)'
;MASRAGVGKTTIYRWYNSKEELVADAIESLRQDVVLPETGNLWKDIDALIESAAQITLNPLGRQTVASIVSTASNHPRFAEIYWTKYLQPRRQAFSIVLERAKKRGEIQADIDPNLVFDTISGIMLYTLIFPPANESWETYIRRVLTFLLRS
;
A
#
# COMPACT_ATOMS: atom_id res chain seq x y z
N MET A 1 11.91 -21.60 42.72
CA MET A 1 12.54 -20.57 41.86
C MET A 1 11.71 -20.41 40.61
N ALA A 2 11.25 -19.20 40.37
CA ALA A 2 10.41 -18.83 39.24
C ALA A 2 11.23 -18.72 37.93
N SER A 3 10.54 -19.04 36.82
CA SER A 3 10.53 -18.32 35.53
C SER A 3 11.80 -18.21 34.69
N ARG A 4 11.78 -18.87 33.51
CA ARG A 4 11.73 -18.27 32.15
C ARG A 4 12.01 -19.37 31.11
N ALA A 5 10.99 -19.85 30.39
CA ALA A 5 10.41 -19.26 29.18
C ALA A 5 11.27 -19.44 27.93
N GLY A 6 10.72 -20.20 26.98
CA GLY A 6 11.23 -20.38 25.62
C GLY A 6 10.38 -21.39 24.84
N VAL A 7 9.06 -21.37 25.07
CA VAL A 7 8.10 -22.28 24.43
C VAL A 7 7.81 -21.75 23.02
N GLY A 8 7.89 -22.65 22.03
CA GLY A 8 7.00 -22.61 20.86
C GLY A 8 7.48 -21.84 19.62
N LYS A 9 8.46 -22.39 18.90
CA LYS A 9 8.30 -22.46 17.44
C LYS A 9 7.11 -23.40 17.18
N THR A 10 6.24 -23.07 16.22
CA THR A 10 5.22 -23.98 15.65
C THR A 10 3.85 -24.05 16.36
N THR A 11 3.11 -22.93 16.52
CA THR A 11 1.64 -23.00 16.76
C THR A 11 0.89 -21.78 16.20
N ILE A 12 0.85 -21.61 14.87
CA ILE A 12 -0.13 -20.73 14.19
C ILE A 12 -0.93 -21.53 13.14
N TYR A 13 -1.37 -22.74 13.51
CA TYR A 13 -2.24 -23.56 12.64
C TYR A 13 -3.49 -24.07 13.34
N ARG A 14 -3.81 -23.58 14.55
CA ARG A 14 -4.81 -24.22 15.40
C ARG A 14 -5.89 -23.24 15.84
N TRP A 15 -6.69 -22.72 14.89
CA TRP A 15 -8.14 -22.40 14.98
C TRP A 15 -8.67 -21.50 13.84
N TYR A 16 -8.35 -21.78 12.58
CA TYR A 16 -9.01 -21.10 11.44
C TYR A 16 -9.68 -22.16 10.56
N ASN A 17 -10.97 -22.00 10.30
CA ASN A 17 -11.78 -22.99 9.57
C ASN A 17 -11.49 -22.98 8.06
N SER A 18 -10.61 -22.08 7.59
CA SER A 18 -10.13 -22.01 6.21
C SER A 18 -8.78 -21.27 6.12
N LYS A 19 -8.02 -21.50 5.03
CA LYS A 19 -6.75 -20.79 4.76
C LYS A 19 -7.00 -19.29 4.52
N GLU A 20 -8.22 -18.96 4.13
CA GLU A 20 -8.76 -17.65 3.83
C GLU A 20 -9.01 -16.82 5.09
N GLU A 21 -9.44 -17.43 6.20
CA GLU A 21 -9.63 -16.75 7.50
C GLU A 21 -8.29 -16.36 8.12
N LEU A 22 -7.29 -17.26 8.09
CA LEU A 22 -5.93 -16.96 8.56
C LEU A 22 -5.31 -15.78 7.82
N VAL A 23 -5.60 -15.68 6.52
CA VAL A 23 -5.17 -14.57 5.67
C VAL A 23 -5.90 -13.29 6.03
N ALA A 24 -7.22 -13.34 6.24
CA ALA A 24 -8.00 -12.16 6.57
C ALA A 24 -7.48 -11.54 7.87
N ASP A 25 -7.19 -12.37 8.87
CA ASP A 25 -6.55 -11.96 10.13
C ASP A 25 -5.13 -11.42 9.91
N ALA A 26 -4.35 -12.02 9.00
CA ALA A 26 -3.04 -11.48 8.64
C ALA A 26 -3.13 -10.11 7.95
N ILE A 27 -4.09 -9.91 7.03
CA ILE A 27 -4.35 -8.61 6.38
C ILE A 27 -4.84 -7.59 7.41
N GLU A 28 -5.67 -8.02 8.36
CA GLU A 28 -6.12 -7.19 9.47
C GLU A 28 -4.96 -6.81 10.40
N SER A 29 -3.98 -7.68 10.62
CA SER A 29 -2.76 -7.34 11.35
C SER A 29 -1.84 -6.37 10.59
N LEU A 30 -1.92 -6.34 9.26
CA LEU A 30 -1.25 -5.37 8.39
C LEU A 30 -2.01 -4.04 8.28
N ARG A 31 -3.21 -3.96 8.85
CA ARG A 31 -3.99 -2.74 8.92
C ARG A 31 -3.33 -1.76 9.87
N GLN A 32 -2.45 -0.95 9.32
CA GLN A 32 -2.19 0.37 9.90
C GLN A 32 -3.29 1.32 9.43
N ASP A 33 -3.79 2.14 10.35
CA ASP A 33 -4.70 3.21 10.00
C ASP A 33 -4.03 4.12 8.98
N VAL A 34 -4.70 4.31 7.83
CA VAL A 34 -4.22 5.23 6.81
C VAL A 34 -4.32 6.64 7.39
N VAL A 35 -3.18 7.20 7.78
CA VAL A 35 -3.12 8.59 8.21
C VAL A 35 -3.31 9.44 6.97
N LEU A 36 -4.40 10.21 6.94
CA LEU A 36 -4.69 11.17 5.87
C LEU A 36 -3.85 12.45 6.11
N PRO A 37 -2.89 12.79 5.24
CA PRO A 37 -2.14 14.03 5.38
C PRO A 37 -3.01 15.24 5.07
N GLU A 38 -2.74 16.34 5.77
CA GLU A 38 -3.47 17.61 5.61
C GLU A 38 -2.54 18.81 5.82
N THR A 39 -1.45 18.86 5.06
CA THR A 39 -0.47 19.97 5.12
C THR A 39 -0.90 21.19 4.31
N GLY A 40 -1.92 21.04 3.45
CA GLY A 40 -2.38 22.09 2.54
C GLY A 40 -1.51 22.23 1.28
N ASN A 41 -0.56 21.32 1.05
CA ASN A 41 0.29 21.28 -0.13
C ASN A 41 0.29 19.88 -0.73
N LEU A 42 -0.04 19.76 -2.02
CA LEU A 42 -0.16 18.49 -2.72
C LEU A 42 1.08 17.60 -2.55
N TRP A 43 2.26 18.18 -2.77
CA TRP A 43 3.49 17.39 -2.80
C TRP A 43 3.89 16.91 -1.41
N LYS A 44 3.72 17.73 -0.37
CA LYS A 44 3.95 17.29 1.01
C LYS A 44 2.99 16.17 1.42
N ASP A 45 1.72 16.27 1.02
CA ASP A 45 0.72 15.26 1.30
C ASP A 45 0.99 13.95 0.53
N ILE A 46 1.39 14.05 -0.74
CA ILE A 46 1.83 12.89 -1.55
C ILE A 46 3.09 12.25 -0.97
N ASP A 47 4.09 13.03 -0.60
CA ASP A 47 5.36 12.54 -0.05
C ASP A 47 5.09 11.72 1.23
N ALA A 48 4.21 12.19 2.11
CA ALA A 48 3.82 11.46 3.31
C ALA A 48 3.15 10.10 3.00
N LEU A 49 2.29 10.04 1.97
CA LEU A 49 1.68 8.79 1.52
C LEU A 49 2.71 7.83 0.90
N ILE A 50 3.65 8.34 0.11
CA ILE A 50 4.72 7.55 -0.51
C ILE A 50 5.66 6.98 0.56
N GLU A 51 6.08 7.80 1.52
CA GLU A 51 6.99 7.39 2.59
C GLU A 51 6.35 6.29 3.44
N SER A 52 5.06 6.45 3.80
CA SER A 52 4.31 5.41 4.50
C SER A 52 4.27 4.09 3.71
N ALA A 53 4.01 4.16 2.39
CA ALA A 53 4.03 2.98 1.53
C ALA A 53 5.42 2.34 1.44
N ALA A 54 6.48 3.15 1.34
CA ALA A 54 7.87 2.71 1.26
C ALA A 54 8.29 1.95 2.52
N GLN A 55 7.98 2.49 3.70
CA GLN A 55 8.30 1.86 5.00
C GLN A 55 7.68 0.46 5.13
N ILE A 56 6.44 0.30 4.66
CA ILE A 56 5.71 -0.97 4.71
C ILE A 56 6.26 -1.97 3.69
N THR A 57 6.55 -1.52 2.47
CA THR A 57 6.76 -2.43 1.32
C THR A 57 8.23 -2.69 0.99
N LEU A 58 9.15 -1.76 1.24
CA LEU A 58 10.52 -1.86 0.73
C LEU A 58 11.48 -2.64 1.63
N ASN A 59 11.08 -2.96 2.87
CA ASN A 59 11.84 -3.85 3.75
C ASN A 59 11.70 -5.33 3.31
N PRO A 60 12.63 -6.25 3.67
CA PRO A 60 12.61 -7.63 3.19
C PRO A 60 11.30 -8.38 3.44
N LEU A 61 10.70 -8.20 4.63
CA LEU A 61 9.42 -8.82 5.00
C LEU A 61 8.26 -8.24 4.18
N GLY A 62 8.24 -6.92 4.02
CA GLY A 62 7.26 -6.20 3.19
C GLY A 62 7.24 -6.70 1.75
N ARG A 63 8.43 -6.84 1.13
CA ARG A 63 8.56 -7.35 -0.24
C ARG A 63 8.02 -8.77 -0.37
N GLN A 64 8.39 -9.66 0.55
CA GLN A 64 7.91 -11.04 0.57
C GLN A 64 6.40 -11.11 0.76
N THR A 65 5.85 -10.25 1.62
CA THR A 65 4.43 -10.16 1.91
C THR A 65 3.64 -9.74 0.67
N VAL A 66 4.06 -8.65 0.00
CA VAL A 66 3.39 -8.18 -1.23
C VAL A 66 3.46 -9.22 -2.34
N ALA A 67 4.61 -9.87 -2.55
CA ALA A 67 4.73 -10.94 -3.54
C ALA A 67 3.78 -12.11 -3.26
N SER A 68 3.64 -12.51 -1.98
CA SER A 68 2.72 -13.57 -1.55
C SER A 68 1.27 -13.18 -1.75
N ILE A 69 0.90 -11.93 -1.44
CA ILE A 69 -0.43 -11.37 -1.65
C ILE A 69 -0.80 -11.41 -3.14
N VAL A 70 0.08 -10.92 -4.02
CA VAL A 70 -0.18 -10.88 -5.47
C VAL A 70 -0.30 -12.29 -6.04
N SER A 71 0.59 -13.19 -5.66
CA SER A 71 0.52 -14.60 -6.07
C SER A 71 -0.78 -15.26 -5.62
N THR A 72 -1.20 -15.05 -4.38
CA THR A 72 -2.42 -15.66 -3.82
C THR A 72 -3.68 -15.05 -4.45
N ALA A 73 -3.76 -13.72 -4.57
CA ALA A 73 -4.90 -13.02 -5.13
C ALA A 73 -5.21 -13.47 -6.56
N SER A 74 -4.21 -13.87 -7.34
CA SER A 74 -4.40 -14.31 -8.74
C SER A 74 -5.24 -15.59 -8.88
N ASN A 75 -5.24 -16.47 -7.88
CA ASN A 75 -5.96 -17.76 -7.91
C ASN A 75 -7.11 -17.84 -6.90
N HIS A 76 -7.26 -16.84 -6.02
CA HIS A 76 -8.24 -16.83 -4.93
C HIS A 76 -9.07 -15.53 -4.96
N PRO A 77 -10.19 -15.48 -5.71
CA PRO A 77 -10.98 -14.25 -5.86
C PRO A 77 -11.47 -13.64 -4.54
N ARG A 78 -11.86 -14.48 -3.58
CA ARG A 78 -12.30 -14.02 -2.25
C ARG A 78 -11.17 -13.37 -1.45
N PHE A 79 -9.94 -13.88 -1.58
CA PHE A 79 -8.75 -13.24 -1.02
C PHE A 79 -8.57 -11.86 -1.62
N ALA A 80 -8.64 -11.76 -2.95
CA ALA A 80 -8.46 -10.51 -3.67
C ALA A 80 -9.49 -9.45 -3.24
N GLU A 81 -10.74 -9.85 -3.07
CA GLU A 81 -11.82 -8.98 -2.57
C GLU A 81 -11.58 -8.47 -1.15
N ILE A 82 -11.15 -9.35 -0.23
CA ILE A 82 -10.83 -8.97 1.15
C ILE A 82 -9.65 -8.00 1.17
N TYR A 83 -8.57 -8.32 0.46
CA TYR A 83 -7.39 -7.45 0.37
C TYR A 83 -7.75 -6.09 -0.25
N TRP A 84 -8.53 -6.09 -1.34
CA TRP A 84 -9.03 -4.87 -1.96
C TRP A 84 -9.79 -4.01 -0.96
N THR A 85 -10.81 -4.58 -0.32
CA THR A 85 -11.75 -3.85 0.55
C THR A 85 -11.08 -3.37 1.84
N LYS A 86 -10.26 -4.21 2.46
CA LYS A 86 -9.69 -3.94 3.80
C LYS A 86 -8.39 -3.15 3.74
N TYR A 87 -7.59 -3.30 2.68
CA TYR A 87 -6.24 -2.73 2.60
C TYR A 87 -6.10 -1.66 1.53
N LEU A 88 -6.47 -1.94 0.28
CA LEU A 88 -6.27 -1.00 -0.84
C LEU A 88 -7.31 0.12 -0.86
N GLN A 89 -8.58 -0.17 -0.59
CA GLN A 89 -9.65 0.81 -0.67
C GLN A 89 -9.46 2.00 0.29
N PRO A 90 -9.08 1.83 1.57
CA PRO A 90 -8.78 2.97 2.45
C PRO A 90 -7.62 3.85 1.94
N ARG A 91 -6.58 3.24 1.37
CA ARG A 91 -5.44 3.96 0.78
C ARG A 91 -5.84 4.72 -0.48
N ARG A 92 -6.65 4.10 -1.34
CA ARG A 92 -7.24 4.74 -2.52
C ARG A 92 -8.08 5.95 -2.14
N GLN A 93 -8.91 5.82 -1.10
CA GLN A 93 -9.72 6.93 -0.58
C GLN A 93 -8.85 8.07 -0.06
N ALA A 94 -7.82 7.79 0.75
CA ALA A 94 -6.93 8.83 1.25
C ALA A 94 -6.19 9.56 0.13
N PHE A 95 -5.64 8.81 -0.84
CA PHE A 95 -4.98 9.38 -2.01
C PHE A 95 -5.95 10.23 -2.85
N SER A 96 -7.17 9.75 -3.06
CA SER A 96 -8.21 10.50 -3.76
C SER A 96 -8.56 11.80 -3.04
N ILE A 97 -8.65 11.79 -1.70
CA ILE A 97 -8.93 13.00 -0.91
C ILE A 97 -7.81 14.03 -1.09
N VAL A 98 -6.53 13.60 -1.07
CA VAL A 98 -5.38 14.49 -1.30
C VAL A 98 -5.47 15.15 -2.68
N LEU A 99 -5.74 14.37 -3.74
CA LEU A 99 -5.85 14.91 -5.10
C LEU A 99 -7.06 15.84 -5.24
N GLU A 100 -8.22 15.48 -4.69
CA GLU A 100 -9.41 16.35 -4.73
C GLU A 100 -9.19 17.68 -3.98
N ARG A 101 -8.49 17.64 -2.85
CA ARG A 101 -8.08 18.86 -2.13
C ARG A 101 -7.14 19.73 -2.99
N ALA A 102 -6.20 19.12 -3.70
CA ALA A 102 -5.29 19.83 -4.60
C ALA A 102 -6.02 20.44 -5.82
N LYS A 103 -7.00 19.73 -6.39
CA LYS A 103 -7.87 20.26 -7.46
C LYS A 103 -8.61 21.51 -7.00
N LYS A 104 -9.20 21.48 -5.79
CA LYS A 104 -9.89 22.65 -5.20
C LYS A 104 -8.97 23.86 -4.99
N ARG A 105 -7.67 23.63 -4.79
CA ARG A 105 -6.66 24.69 -4.64
C ARG A 105 -6.03 25.13 -5.98
N GLY A 106 -6.38 24.48 -7.08
CA GLY A 106 -5.82 24.77 -8.41
C GLY A 106 -4.35 24.32 -8.58
N GLU A 107 -3.87 23.37 -7.75
CA GLU A 107 -2.50 22.85 -7.87
C GLU A 107 -2.34 21.85 -9.03
N ILE A 108 -3.44 21.22 -9.47
CA ILE A 108 -3.50 20.26 -10.58
C ILE A 108 -4.77 20.47 -11.40
N GLN A 109 -4.82 19.89 -12.61
CA GLN A 109 -5.95 20.03 -13.51
C GLN A 109 -7.24 19.39 -12.95
N ALA A 110 -8.39 19.99 -13.29
CA ALA A 110 -9.69 19.59 -12.75
C ALA A 110 -10.23 18.27 -13.34
N ASP A 111 -9.71 17.85 -14.49
CA ASP A 111 -10.07 16.62 -15.20
C ASP A 111 -9.25 15.39 -14.80
N ILE A 112 -8.20 15.56 -13.98
CA ILE A 112 -7.46 14.44 -13.41
C ILE A 112 -8.40 13.52 -12.65
N ASP A 113 -8.43 12.24 -13.04
CA ASP A 113 -9.12 11.17 -12.32
C ASP A 113 -8.21 10.60 -11.22
N PRO A 114 -8.50 10.87 -9.93
CA PRO A 114 -7.67 10.36 -8.83
C PRO A 114 -7.58 8.84 -8.79
N ASN A 115 -8.63 8.16 -9.27
CA ASN A 115 -8.68 6.71 -9.30
C ASN A 115 -7.68 6.14 -10.30
N LEU A 116 -7.65 6.69 -11.52
CA LEU A 116 -6.71 6.27 -12.55
C LEU A 116 -5.27 6.55 -12.13
N VAL A 117 -5.00 7.69 -11.50
CA VAL A 117 -3.67 7.99 -10.95
C VAL A 117 -3.28 6.97 -9.88
N PHE A 118 -4.19 6.61 -8.97
CA PHE A 118 -3.96 5.61 -7.94
C PHE A 118 -3.67 4.21 -8.53
N ASP A 119 -4.46 3.78 -9.51
CA ASP A 119 -4.29 2.47 -10.14
C ASP A 119 -2.97 2.40 -10.92
N THR A 120 -2.63 3.49 -11.63
CA THR A 120 -1.36 3.62 -12.36
C THR A 120 -0.17 3.57 -11.41
N ILE A 121 -0.18 4.36 -10.33
CA ILE A 121 0.94 4.38 -9.38
C ILE A 121 1.07 3.05 -8.64
N SER A 122 -0.05 2.41 -8.27
CA SER A 122 -0.04 1.09 -7.62
C SER A 122 0.60 0.02 -8.51
N GLY A 123 0.31 0.02 -9.82
CA GLY A 123 0.95 -0.88 -10.78
C GLY A 123 2.46 -0.64 -10.89
N ILE A 124 2.88 0.63 -10.93
CA ILE A 124 4.30 1.01 -10.98
C ILE A 124 5.03 0.65 -9.68
N MET A 125 4.40 0.85 -8.53
CA MET A 125 4.94 0.43 -7.23
C MET A 125 5.15 -1.09 -7.18
N LEU A 126 4.20 -1.87 -7.68
CA LEU A 126 4.33 -3.33 -7.77
C LEU A 126 5.45 -3.74 -8.72
N TYR A 127 5.55 -3.12 -9.90
CA TYR A 127 6.63 -3.37 -10.85
C TYR A 127 8.01 -3.09 -10.23
N THR A 128 8.16 -1.92 -9.60
CA THR A 128 9.44 -1.47 -9.01
C THR A 128 9.83 -2.24 -7.74
N LEU A 129 8.88 -2.90 -7.08
CA LEU A 129 9.17 -3.84 -5.98
C LEU A 129 10.02 -5.02 -6.47
N ILE A 130 9.76 -5.48 -7.70
CA ILE A 130 10.44 -6.61 -8.34
C ILE A 130 11.67 -6.13 -9.11
N PHE A 131 11.50 -5.04 -9.86
CA PHE A 131 12.53 -4.46 -10.73
C PHE A 131 12.85 -3.04 -10.26
N PRO A 132 13.71 -2.88 -9.23
CA PRO A 132 13.99 -1.57 -8.65
C PRO A 132 14.63 -0.63 -9.68
N PRO A 133 14.37 0.69 -9.59
CA PRO A 133 15.02 1.66 -10.46
C PRO A 133 16.55 1.59 -10.34
N ALA A 134 17.25 1.62 -11.47
CA ALA A 134 18.71 1.44 -11.50
C ALA A 134 19.50 2.70 -11.10
N ASN A 135 18.96 3.88 -11.36
CA ASN A 135 19.72 5.14 -11.33
C ASN A 135 19.21 6.17 -10.29
N GLU A 136 18.15 5.84 -9.55
CA GLU A 136 17.56 6.74 -8.55
C GLU A 136 16.87 5.95 -7.43
N SER A 137 16.57 6.61 -6.31
CA SER A 137 15.82 5.96 -5.22
C SER A 137 14.38 5.69 -5.65
N TRP A 138 13.76 4.68 -5.04
CA TRP A 138 12.35 4.34 -5.30
C TRP A 138 11.42 5.53 -5.10
N GLU A 139 11.59 6.28 -4.02
CA GLU A 139 10.78 7.48 -3.71
C GLU A 139 10.93 8.56 -4.78
N THR A 140 12.16 8.80 -5.25
CA THR A 140 12.43 9.78 -6.32
C THR A 140 11.76 9.35 -7.62
N TYR A 141 11.85 8.06 -7.96
CA TYR A 141 11.21 7.49 -9.14
C TYR A 141 9.68 7.64 -9.08
N ILE A 142 9.05 7.25 -7.98
CA ILE A 142 7.59 7.36 -7.78
C ILE A 142 7.13 8.82 -7.81
N ARG A 143 7.88 9.74 -7.19
CA ARG A 143 7.59 11.17 -7.25
C ARG A 143 7.64 11.71 -8.68
N ARG A 144 8.64 11.30 -9.46
CA ARG A 144 8.77 11.70 -10.87
C ARG A 144 7.62 11.18 -11.73
N VAL A 145 7.20 9.93 -11.51
CA VAL A 145 6.01 9.35 -12.16
C VAL A 145 4.76 10.16 -11.82
N LEU A 146 4.50 10.46 -10.55
CA LEU A 146 3.35 11.28 -10.16
C LEU A 146 3.43 12.69 -10.73
N THR A 147 4.62 13.29 -10.79
CA THR A 147 4.82 14.59 -11.45
C THR A 147 4.44 14.54 -12.92
N PHE A 148 4.74 13.45 -13.60
CA PHE A 148 4.33 13.24 -14.99
C PHE A 148 2.81 13.08 -15.13
N LEU A 149 2.19 12.21 -14.30
CA LEU A 149 0.75 11.95 -14.32
C LEU A 149 -0.11 13.16 -13.93
N LEU A 150 0.41 14.04 -13.07
CA LEU A 150 -0.33 15.20 -12.57
C LEU A 150 -0.15 16.46 -13.43
N ARG A 151 0.67 16.39 -14.49
CA ARG A 151 0.89 17.47 -15.47
C ARG A 151 0.14 17.24 -16.78
N SER A 152 -0.18 15.99 -17.11
CA SER A 152 -0.96 15.62 -18.30
C SER A 152 -2.40 16.11 -18.20
#